data_AF-A0A246TZQ1-F1
#
_entry.id   AF-A0A246TZQ1-F1
#
_cell.length_a   1.000
_cell.length_b   1.000
_cell.length_c   1.000
_cell.angle_alpha   90.00
_cell.angle_beta   90.00
_cell.angle_gamma   90.00
#
_symmetry.space_group_name_H-M   'P 1'
#
loop_
_entity.id
_entity.type
_entity.pdbx_description
1 polymer ?
#
loop_
_entity_poly.entity_id
_entity_poly.type
_entity_poly.pdbx_seq_one_letter_code
_entity_poly.pdbx_strand_id
1 'polypeptide(L)'
;MIEDDVPTQPDSTKAKAGVEKTKVAARRKRSSPKNAAAGKVASRVQESDKPKARSLSDADKLEKIRQIEAAVAGGATLKDAVATASISDQTYYIWKKAVAAPAAGTSSSPVAVDDEFAEFIQLEEDNRRLRKLLGEKLRAENAELRKRFGIT
;
A
#
# COMPACT_ATOMS: atom_id res chain seq x y z
N MET A 1 8.47 63.78 -29.33
CA MET A 1 7.00 63.71 -29.42
C MET A 1 6.55 62.80 -28.30
N ILE A 2 5.89 63.37 -27.27
CA ILE A 2 5.22 62.67 -26.16
C ILE A 2 6.15 61.81 -25.27
N GLU A 3 5.98 61.95 -23.94
CA GLU A 3 6.63 61.17 -22.89
C GLU A 3 5.61 60.24 -22.21
N ASP A 4 6.04 59.48 -21.20
CA ASP A 4 5.21 58.69 -20.27
C ASP A 4 4.43 57.49 -20.89
N ASP A 5 3.89 56.50 -20.16
CA ASP A 5 3.80 56.30 -18.70
C ASP A 5 3.91 54.80 -18.31
N VAL A 6 4.10 54.50 -17.02
CA VAL A 6 4.08 53.17 -16.38
C VAL A 6 3.45 53.31 -14.99
N PRO A 7 2.51 52.45 -14.50
CA PRO A 7 2.01 51.16 -15.02
C PRO A 7 0.44 51.09 -15.01
N THR A 8 -0.14 49.87 -14.99
CA THR A 8 -1.18 49.41 -14.01
C THR A 8 -2.27 48.52 -14.63
N GLN A 9 -2.61 47.41 -13.97
CA GLN A 9 -3.91 46.74 -14.10
C GLN A 9 -4.78 47.06 -12.88
N PRO A 10 -6.09 47.26 -13.07
CA PRO A 10 -7.04 46.64 -12.14
C PRO A 10 -8.33 46.10 -12.82
N ASP A 11 -8.55 44.80 -12.64
CA ASP A 11 -9.71 44.20 -11.93
C ASP A 11 -11.18 44.56 -12.31
N SER A 12 -12.02 43.50 -12.35
CA SER A 12 -13.48 43.49 -12.06
C SER A 12 -14.46 44.22 -13.01
N THR A 13 -15.65 43.70 -13.37
CA THR A 13 -16.44 42.51 -12.95
C THR A 13 -16.90 41.71 -14.21
N LYS A 14 -17.97 40.90 -14.39
CA LYS A 14 -19.27 40.51 -13.75
C LYS A 14 -19.70 39.18 -14.46
N ALA A 15 -20.71 38.38 -14.11
CA ALA A 15 -21.72 38.30 -13.05
C ALA A 15 -21.96 36.79 -12.77
N LYS A 16 -22.11 36.27 -11.53
CA LYS A 16 -23.21 36.38 -10.53
C LYS A 16 -24.50 35.57 -10.80
N ALA A 17 -24.49 34.31 -10.33
CA ALA A 17 -25.53 33.64 -9.54
C ALA A 17 -24.79 32.66 -8.59
N GLY A 18 -25.15 32.38 -7.33
CA GLY A 18 -26.46 32.36 -6.66
C GLY A 18 -26.96 30.91 -6.66
N VAL A 19 -27.00 30.15 -5.55
CA VAL A 19 -27.54 30.46 -4.22
C VAL A 19 -26.84 29.64 -3.12
N GLU A 20 -26.43 30.35 -2.05
CA GLU A 20 -26.59 30.07 -0.60
C GLU A 20 -26.23 28.71 0.06
N LYS A 21 -25.57 28.78 1.23
CA LYS A 21 -25.18 27.62 2.07
C LYS A 21 -25.82 27.73 3.46
N THR A 22 -26.71 26.82 3.82
CA THR A 22 -27.36 26.78 5.15
C THR A 22 -26.53 26.02 6.19
N LYS A 23 -26.53 26.53 7.43
CA LYS A 23 -25.89 25.89 8.60
C LYS A 23 -26.52 24.53 8.91
N VAL A 24 -25.69 23.52 9.20
CA VAL A 24 -26.11 22.32 9.96
C VAL A 24 -25.63 22.46 11.39
N ALA A 25 -26.56 22.58 12.33
CA ALA A 25 -26.27 22.79 13.75
C ALA A 25 -26.65 21.58 14.62
N ALA A 26 -25.82 21.32 15.63
CA ALA A 26 -26.12 20.67 16.90
C ALA A 26 -27.18 19.53 16.96
N ARG A 27 -26.66 18.31 17.16
CA ARG A 27 -26.99 17.45 18.32
C ARG A 27 -28.47 17.38 18.75
N ARG A 28 -29.18 16.33 18.33
CA ARG A 28 -30.42 15.87 19.00
C ARG A 28 -30.32 14.39 19.38
N LYS A 29 -30.75 14.04 20.60
CA LYS A 29 -30.96 12.66 21.10
C LYS A 29 -32.40 12.21 20.77
N ARG A 30 -32.69 10.93 21.05
CA ARG A 30 -34.00 10.22 20.97
C ARG A 30 -34.34 9.75 19.54
N SER A 31 -34.97 8.59 19.32
CA SER A 31 -35.40 7.53 20.26
C SER A 31 -35.61 6.20 19.53
N SER A 32 -35.46 5.08 20.25
CA SER A 32 -35.87 3.75 19.76
C SER A 32 -37.39 3.57 19.81
N PRO A 33 -37.98 2.86 18.83
CA PRO A 33 -39.17 2.05 19.02
C PRO A 33 -38.75 0.60 19.31
N LYS A 34 -39.24 0.03 20.42
CA LYS A 34 -39.05 -1.38 20.79
C LYS A 34 -40.43 -2.04 20.89
N ASN A 35 -40.83 -2.76 19.85
CA ASN A 35 -42.07 -3.54 19.76
C ASN A 35 -41.84 -4.70 18.76
N ALA A 36 -42.36 -5.91 18.95
CA ALA A 36 -43.06 -6.47 20.11
C ALA A 36 -42.66 -7.95 20.29
N ALA A 37 -42.98 -8.54 21.44
CA ALA A 37 -42.67 -9.94 21.74
C ALA A 37 -43.91 -10.72 22.16
N ALA A 38 -44.31 -11.73 21.38
CA ALA A 38 -45.14 -12.88 21.76
C ALA A 38 -45.12 -13.91 20.61
N GLY A 39 -45.06 -15.21 20.92
CA GLY A 39 -45.05 -16.28 19.90
C GLY A 39 -44.04 -17.39 20.23
N LYS A 40 -44.41 -18.30 21.13
CA LYS A 40 -43.52 -19.33 21.69
C LYS A 40 -43.99 -20.74 21.32
N VAL A 41 -43.16 -21.46 20.56
CA VAL A 41 -43.04 -22.93 20.61
C VAL A 41 -41.58 -23.31 20.38
N ALA A 42 -41.13 -24.40 21.01
CA ALA A 42 -39.74 -24.82 20.97
C ALA A 42 -39.51 -25.96 19.96
N SER A 43 -38.29 -26.06 19.43
CA SER A 43 -37.79 -27.30 18.86
C SER A 43 -36.27 -27.39 18.96
N ARG A 44 -35.85 -28.55 19.49
CA ARG A 44 -34.52 -29.17 19.43
C ARG A 44 -33.28 -28.32 19.81
N VAL A 45 -32.68 -28.69 20.95
CA VAL A 45 -31.25 -28.41 21.21
C VAL A 45 -30.41 -29.17 20.19
N GLN A 46 -29.51 -28.45 19.53
CA GLN A 46 -28.34 -29.03 18.87
C GLN A 46 -27.08 -28.35 19.40
N GLU A 47 -26.00 -29.13 19.37
CA GLU A 47 -24.70 -28.82 19.94
C GLU A 47 -24.08 -27.55 19.36
N SER A 48 -23.02 -27.09 20.02
CA SER A 48 -22.21 -25.95 19.62
C SER A 48 -21.84 -25.90 18.13
N ASP A 49 -21.90 -24.70 17.54
CA ASP A 49 -20.64 -24.05 17.22
C ASP A 49 -20.71 -22.52 17.28
N LYS A 50 -19.55 -21.87 17.37
CA LYS A 50 -19.40 -20.41 17.39
C LYS A 50 -19.60 -19.86 15.97
N PRO A 51 -20.03 -18.59 15.81
CA PRO A 51 -20.11 -17.97 14.50
C PRO A 51 -18.70 -17.80 13.91
N LYS A 52 -18.24 -18.78 13.14
CA LYS A 52 -17.01 -18.70 12.34
C LYS A 52 -17.17 -17.51 11.38
N ALA A 53 -16.40 -16.46 11.61
CA ALA A 53 -16.32 -15.34 10.68
C ALA A 53 -15.97 -15.87 9.29
N ARG A 54 -16.47 -15.21 8.23
CA ARG A 54 -16.31 -15.63 6.83
C ARG A 54 -14.87 -15.43 6.31
N SER A 55 -13.91 -16.12 6.93
CA SER A 55 -12.56 -16.26 6.42
C SER A 55 -12.57 -17.15 5.18
N LEU A 56 -11.96 -16.69 4.09
CA LEU A 56 -11.58 -17.57 2.98
C LEU A 56 -10.82 -18.78 3.51
N SER A 57 -11.01 -19.93 2.87
CA SER A 57 -10.23 -21.15 3.10
C SER A 57 -8.75 -20.88 2.78
N ASP A 58 -7.85 -21.61 3.42
CA ASP A 58 -6.42 -21.50 3.12
C ASP A 58 -6.10 -21.95 1.68
N ALA A 59 -6.92 -22.85 1.11
CA ALA A 59 -6.90 -23.19 -0.31
C ALA A 59 -7.28 -22.00 -1.21
N ASP A 60 -8.31 -21.23 -0.84
CA ASP A 60 -8.73 -20.04 -1.62
C ASP A 60 -7.63 -18.98 -1.63
N LYS A 61 -6.91 -18.82 -0.50
CA LYS A 61 -5.77 -17.90 -0.37
C LYS A 61 -4.61 -18.36 -1.25
N LEU A 62 -4.30 -19.65 -1.25
CA LEU A 62 -3.25 -20.25 -2.09
C LEU A 62 -3.52 -20.03 -3.58
N GLU A 63 -4.72 -20.34 -4.07
CA GLU A 63 -5.06 -20.13 -5.48
C GLU A 63 -5.09 -18.63 -5.83
N LYS A 64 -5.44 -17.75 -4.88
CA LYS A 64 -5.33 -16.28 -5.07
C LYS A 64 -3.88 -15.78 -5.15
N ILE A 65 -2.96 -16.32 -4.34
CA ILE A 65 -1.52 -16.05 -4.48
C ILE A 65 -1.05 -16.52 -5.86
N ARG A 66 -1.37 -17.75 -6.23
CA ARG A 66 -0.98 -18.37 -7.51
C ARG A 66 -1.51 -17.58 -8.72
N GLN A 67 -2.76 -17.10 -8.67
CA GLN A 67 -3.34 -16.23 -9.69
C GLN A 67 -2.52 -14.94 -9.87
N ILE A 68 -2.08 -14.33 -8.76
CA ILE A 68 -1.27 -13.10 -8.77
C ILE A 68 0.14 -13.39 -9.30
N GLU A 69 0.78 -14.46 -8.83
CA GLU A 69 2.14 -14.81 -9.25
C GLU A 69 2.21 -15.21 -10.72
N ALA A 70 1.20 -15.93 -11.24
CA ALA A 70 1.09 -16.22 -12.67
C ALA A 70 0.90 -14.94 -13.52
N ALA A 71 0.10 -13.97 -13.05
CA ALA A 71 -0.08 -12.69 -13.74
C ALA A 71 1.22 -11.84 -13.73
N VAL A 72 1.94 -11.80 -12.60
CA VAL A 72 3.22 -11.09 -12.49
C VAL A 72 4.31 -11.77 -13.33
N ALA A 73 4.36 -13.10 -13.37
CA ALA A 73 5.24 -13.84 -14.28
C ALA A 73 4.90 -13.61 -15.77
N GLY A 74 3.62 -13.36 -16.07
CA GLY A 74 3.14 -12.89 -17.37
C GLY A 74 3.43 -11.41 -17.67
N GLY A 75 4.13 -10.69 -16.80
CA GLY A 75 4.53 -9.29 -16.99
C GLY A 75 3.53 -8.23 -16.49
N ALA A 76 2.43 -8.62 -15.84
CA ALA A 76 1.53 -7.65 -15.19
C ALA A 76 2.20 -7.01 -13.97
N THR A 77 1.85 -5.76 -13.62
CA THR A 77 2.32 -5.20 -12.35
C THR A 77 1.60 -5.89 -11.19
N LEU A 78 2.27 -5.95 -10.03
CA LEU A 78 1.68 -6.57 -8.84
C LEU A 78 0.31 -5.97 -8.48
N LYS A 79 0.14 -4.65 -8.67
CA LYS A 79 -1.10 -3.94 -8.36
C LYS A 79 -2.26 -4.37 -9.26
N ASP A 80 -2.01 -4.55 -10.55
CA ASP A 80 -3.03 -4.97 -11.52
C ASP A 80 -3.45 -6.42 -11.28
N ALA A 81 -2.48 -7.28 -10.95
CA ALA A 81 -2.70 -8.66 -10.58
C ALA A 81 -3.50 -8.79 -9.26
N VAL A 82 -3.13 -8.01 -8.24
CA VAL A 82 -3.82 -7.93 -6.94
C VAL A 82 -5.25 -7.40 -7.08
N ALA A 83 -5.45 -6.35 -7.89
CA ALA A 83 -6.78 -5.81 -8.18
C ALA A 83 -7.66 -6.82 -8.91
N THR A 84 -7.10 -7.53 -9.90
CA THR A 84 -7.77 -8.64 -10.61
C THR A 84 -8.12 -9.81 -9.69
N ALA A 85 -7.27 -10.08 -8.69
CA ALA A 85 -7.54 -11.08 -7.66
C ALA A 85 -8.59 -10.62 -6.62
N SER A 86 -8.94 -9.34 -6.58
CA SER A 86 -9.80 -8.68 -5.57
C SER A 86 -9.26 -8.71 -4.15
N ILE A 87 -7.93 -8.57 -3.97
CA ILE A 87 -7.29 -8.38 -2.65
C ILE A 87 -6.48 -7.08 -2.60
N SER A 88 -5.63 -6.88 -1.59
CA SER A 88 -4.70 -5.73 -1.51
C SER A 88 -3.25 -6.19 -1.51
N ASP A 89 -2.31 -5.32 -1.89
CA ASP A 89 -0.86 -5.61 -1.90
C ASP A 89 -0.42 -6.15 -0.53
N GLN A 90 -0.90 -5.51 0.54
CA GLN A 90 -0.63 -5.91 1.92
C GLN A 90 -1.21 -7.31 2.25
N THR A 91 -2.42 -7.63 1.76
CA THR A 91 -3.02 -8.96 1.91
C THR A 91 -2.20 -10.02 1.19
N TYR A 92 -1.78 -9.76 -0.05
CA TYR A 92 -0.92 -10.64 -0.83
C TYR A 92 0.40 -10.91 -0.09
N TYR A 93 1.10 -9.88 0.39
CA TYR A 93 2.34 -10.07 1.14
C TYR A 93 2.15 -10.81 2.47
N ILE A 94 1.05 -10.58 3.20
CA ILE A 94 0.74 -11.34 4.43
C ILE A 94 0.52 -12.82 4.10
N TRP A 95 -0.29 -13.15 3.11
CA TRP A 95 -0.55 -14.55 2.75
C TRP A 95 0.67 -15.23 2.13
N LYS A 96 1.42 -14.55 1.25
CA LYS A 96 2.68 -15.06 0.69
C LYS A 96 3.71 -15.35 1.78
N LYS A 97 3.86 -14.48 2.80
CA LYS A 97 4.72 -14.77 3.95
C LYS A 97 4.19 -15.89 4.84
N ALA A 98 2.87 -16.07 4.95
CA ALA A 98 2.28 -17.19 5.69
C ALA A 98 2.39 -18.54 4.96
N VAL A 99 2.54 -18.53 3.63
CA VAL A 99 2.77 -19.74 2.80
C VAL A 99 4.26 -20.06 2.65
N ALA A 100 5.12 -19.04 2.60
CA ALA A 100 6.58 -19.20 2.58
C ALA A 100 7.17 -19.49 3.98
N ALA A 101 6.45 -19.15 5.07
CA ALA A 101 6.78 -19.67 6.39
C ALA A 101 6.65 -21.20 6.37
N PRO A 102 7.68 -21.96 6.80
CA PRO A 102 7.62 -23.41 6.74
C PRO A 102 6.46 -23.92 7.61
N ALA A 103 5.49 -24.57 6.98
CA ALA A 103 4.50 -25.37 7.69
C ALA A 103 5.25 -26.37 8.57
N ALA A 104 4.99 -26.32 9.89
CA ALA A 104 5.80 -27.02 10.90
C ALA A 104 5.79 -28.55 10.66
N GLY A 105 6.81 -29.03 9.94
CA GLY A 105 6.87 -30.38 9.39
C GLY A 105 7.72 -30.50 8.11
N THR A 106 7.78 -29.47 7.25
CA THR A 106 8.61 -29.52 6.03
C THR A 106 10.00 -28.93 6.28
N SER A 107 11.00 -29.79 6.37
CA SER A 107 12.39 -29.42 6.62
C SER A 107 13.09 -28.86 5.37
N SER A 108 12.93 -27.55 5.12
CA SER A 108 14.16 -26.79 4.83
C SER A 108 14.98 -26.78 6.13
N SER A 109 16.30 -27.00 6.04
CA SER A 109 17.15 -26.88 7.23
C SER A 109 17.11 -25.42 7.71
N PRO A 110 16.92 -25.12 9.01
CA PRO A 110 16.91 -23.74 9.49
C PRO A 110 18.18 -22.99 9.06
N VAL A 111 19.31 -23.70 9.06
CA VAL A 111 20.62 -23.23 8.58
C VAL A 111 20.55 -22.65 7.16
N ALA A 112 19.77 -23.23 6.24
CA ALA A 112 19.69 -22.74 4.86
C ALA A 112 18.92 -21.41 4.75
N VAL A 113 17.87 -21.24 5.58
CA VAL A 113 17.12 -19.97 5.64
C VAL A 113 17.97 -18.88 6.30
N ASP A 114 18.74 -19.24 7.34
CA ASP A 114 19.69 -18.32 7.97
C ASP A 114 20.83 -17.92 7.01
N ASP A 115 21.28 -18.83 6.14
CA ASP A 115 22.31 -18.59 5.11
C ASP A 115 21.79 -17.67 3.98
N GLU A 116 20.56 -17.89 3.48
CA GLU A 116 19.88 -16.96 2.54
C GLU A 116 19.74 -15.53 3.13
N PHE A 117 19.45 -15.40 4.43
CA PHE A 117 19.43 -14.10 5.10
C PHE A 117 20.83 -13.49 5.28
N ALA A 118 21.87 -14.31 5.49
CA ALA A 118 23.25 -13.84 5.57
C ALA A 118 23.76 -13.32 4.22
N GLU A 119 23.48 -14.03 3.12
CA GLU A 119 23.79 -13.58 1.75
C GLU A 119 23.12 -12.23 1.46
N PHE A 120 21.84 -12.07 1.82
CA PHE A 120 21.12 -10.81 1.62
C PHE A 120 21.75 -9.63 2.39
N ILE A 121 22.18 -9.84 3.64
CA ILE A 121 22.87 -8.83 4.45
C ILE A 121 24.22 -8.44 3.79
N GLN A 122 25.01 -9.42 3.35
CA GLN A 122 26.27 -9.17 2.65
C GLN A 122 26.04 -8.38 1.35
N LEU A 123 25.03 -8.76 0.57
CA LEU A 123 24.69 -8.08 -0.69
C LEU A 123 24.25 -6.62 -0.45
N GLU A 124 23.54 -6.32 0.64
CA GLU A 124 23.29 -4.93 1.05
C GLU A 124 24.58 -4.18 1.39
N GLU A 125 25.51 -4.80 2.13
CA GLU A 125 26.78 -4.16 2.52
C GLU A 125 27.66 -3.85 1.33
N ASP A 126 27.81 -4.78 0.38
CA ASP A 126 28.53 -4.54 -0.86
C ASP A 126 27.81 -3.49 -1.73
N ASN A 127 26.46 -3.45 -1.74
CA ASN A 127 25.74 -2.38 -2.43
C ASN A 127 25.98 -1.00 -1.78
N ARG A 128 26.00 -0.92 -0.44
CA ARG A 128 26.39 0.29 0.32
C ARG A 128 27.82 0.72 0.00
N ARG A 129 28.76 -0.24 -0.01
CA ARG A 129 30.18 -0.03 -0.35
C ARG A 129 30.38 0.48 -1.78
N LEU A 130 29.75 -0.16 -2.76
CA LEU A 130 29.83 0.21 -4.18
C LEU A 130 29.24 1.60 -4.44
N ARG A 131 28.10 1.95 -3.84
CA ARG A 131 27.53 3.32 -3.92
C ARG A 131 28.48 4.38 -3.33
N LYS A 132 29.13 4.07 -2.21
CA LYS A 132 30.14 4.96 -1.60
C LYS A 132 31.32 5.18 -2.55
N LEU A 133 31.94 4.10 -3.04
CA LEU A 133 33.08 4.16 -3.96
C LEU A 133 32.76 4.89 -5.26
N LEU A 134 31.57 4.66 -5.84
CA LEU A 134 31.09 5.38 -7.02
C LEU A 134 30.93 6.88 -6.73
N GLY A 135 30.32 7.23 -5.59
CA GLY A 135 30.19 8.63 -5.16
C GLY A 135 31.53 9.30 -4.84
N GLU A 136 32.55 8.56 -4.40
CA GLU A 136 33.90 9.07 -4.18
C GLU A 136 34.62 9.29 -5.52
N LYS A 137 34.59 8.31 -6.44
CA LYS A 137 35.13 8.46 -7.79
C LYS A 137 34.50 9.63 -8.53
N LEU A 138 33.16 9.72 -8.55
CA LEU A 138 32.45 10.80 -9.22
C LEU A 138 32.78 12.17 -8.62
N ARG A 139 33.05 12.29 -7.31
CA ARG A 139 33.52 13.57 -6.72
C ARG A 139 34.94 13.91 -7.16
N ALA A 140 35.85 12.94 -7.18
CA ALA A 140 37.22 13.15 -7.64
C ALA A 140 37.27 13.56 -9.12
N GLU A 141 36.55 12.83 -9.98
CA GLU A 141 36.46 13.09 -11.42
C GLU A 141 35.80 14.44 -11.71
N ASN A 142 34.70 14.79 -11.03
CA ASN A 142 34.10 16.13 -11.17
C ASN A 142 35.01 17.25 -10.65
N ALA A 143 35.81 17.02 -9.61
CA ALA A 143 36.78 18.00 -9.13
C ALA A 143 37.94 18.19 -10.13
N GLU A 144 38.39 17.11 -10.80
CA GLU A 144 39.40 17.20 -11.86
C GLU A 144 38.85 17.91 -13.10
N LEU A 145 37.62 17.59 -13.53
CA LEU A 145 36.94 18.28 -14.63
C LEU A 145 36.78 19.77 -14.34
N ARG A 146 36.33 20.16 -13.14
CA ARG A 146 36.21 21.58 -12.76
C ARG A 146 37.55 22.32 -12.81
N LYS A 147 38.66 21.69 -12.37
CA LYS A 147 40.01 22.24 -12.53
C LYS A 147 40.40 22.41 -14.00
N ARG A 148 40.14 21.39 -14.84
CA ARG A 148 40.37 21.45 -16.30
C ARG A 148 39.56 22.55 -16.99
N PHE A 149 38.38 22.90 -16.46
CA PHE A 149 37.53 24.00 -16.96
C PHE A 149 37.76 25.36 -16.26
N GLY A 150 38.63 25.46 -15.25
CA GLY A 150 38.86 26.71 -14.50
C GLY A 150 37.69 27.16 -13.61
N ILE A 151 36.85 26.23 -13.14
CA ILE A 151 35.62 26.49 -12.35
C ILE A 151 35.85 26.20 -10.83
N THR A 152 37.08 25.86 -10.44
CA THR A 152 37.54 25.59 -9.05
C THR A 152 38.98 26.01 -8.85
#